data_AF-A0A7C3X9B1-F1
#
_entry.id   AF-A0A7C3X9B1-F1
#
_cell.length_a   1.000
_cell.length_b   1.000
_cell.length_c   1.000
_cell.angle_alpha   90.00
_cell.angle_beta   90.00
_cell.angle_gamma   90.00
#
_symmetry.space_group_name_H-M   'P 1'
#
loop_
_entity.id
_entity.type
_entity.pdbx_description
1 polymer ?
#
loop_
_entity_poly.entity_id
_entity_poly.type
_entity_poly.pdbx_seq_one_letter_code
_entity_poly.pdbx_strand_id
1 'polypeptide(L)' 'MPMPLIAGNWKMHKDHRQAVELVRELHPLLVDLREVEVAVCPPFTALSDVARALQELGSGIK' A
#
# COMPACT_ATOMS: atom_id res chain seq x y z
N MET A 1 17.17 10.59 13.88
CA MET A 1 16.23 9.54 14.30
C MET A 1 15.80 8.76 13.07
N PRO A 2 15.66 7.43 13.13
CA PRO A 2 15.04 6.67 12.04
C PRO A 2 13.58 7.12 11.87
N MET A 3 13.12 7.23 10.63
CA MET A 3 11.72 7.48 10.35
C MET A 3 10.90 6.24 10.77
N PRO A 4 9.80 6.38 11.54
CA PRO A 4 8.96 5.25 11.90
C PRO A 4 8.34 4.59 10.67
N LEU A 5 8.23 3.27 10.68
CA LEU A 5 7.56 2.49 9.63
C LEU A 5 6.24 1.92 10.16
N ILE A 6 5.15 2.17 9.44
CA ILE A 6 3.84 1.55 9.67
C ILE A 6 3.55 0.57 8.54
N ALA A 7 3.47 -0.72 8.86
CA ALA A 7 3.21 -1.79 7.90
C ALA A 7 1.81 -2.39 8.10
N GLY A 8 0.93 -2.23 7.11
CA GLY A 8 -0.41 -2.79 7.10
C GLY A 8 -0.41 -4.23 6.57
N ASN A 9 -0.25 -5.22 7.45
CA ASN A 9 -0.35 -6.63 7.08
C ASN A 9 -1.81 -7.05 6.89
N TRP A 10 -2.21 -7.32 5.65
CA TRP A 10 -3.58 -7.71 5.30
C TRP A 10 -3.88 -9.17 5.61
N LYS A 11 -2.89 -9.93 6.08
CA LYS A 11 -2.98 -11.37 6.32
C LYS A 11 -3.50 -12.06 5.06
N MET A 12 -4.44 -13.00 5.21
CA MET A 12 -5.09 -13.68 4.09
C MET A 12 -6.45 -13.05 3.76
N HIS A 13 -6.49 -11.71 3.67
CA HIS A 13 -7.68 -10.97 3.28
C HIS A 13 -7.50 -10.26 1.94
N LYS A 14 -8.60 -10.15 1.21
CA LYS A 14 -8.77 -9.51 -0.11
C LYS A 14 -8.31 -10.35 -1.28
N ASP A 15 -9.09 -10.31 -2.35
CA ASP A 15 -8.63 -10.70 -3.67
C ASP A 15 -7.87 -9.54 -4.36
N HIS A 16 -7.36 -9.79 -5.58
CA HIS A 16 -6.60 -8.82 -6.34
C HIS A 16 -7.36 -7.51 -6.64
N ARG A 17 -8.67 -7.55 -6.86
CA ARG A 17 -9.47 -6.35 -7.18
C ARG A 17 -9.65 -5.49 -5.95
N GLN A 18 -10.05 -6.13 -4.84
CA GLN A 18 -10.22 -5.48 -3.54
C GLN A 18 -8.90 -4.89 -3.02
N ALA A 19 -7.78 -5.56 -3.30
CA ALA A 19 -6.44 -5.11 -2.96
C ALA A 19 -6.06 -3.81 -3.68
N VAL A 20 -6.27 -3.77 -5.01
CA VAL A 20 -6.02 -2.57 -5.82
C VAL A 20 -6.94 -1.41 -5.42
N GLU A 21 -8.21 -1.71 -5.17
CA GLU A 21 -9.19 -0.72 -4.71
C GLU A 21 -8.75 -0.09 -3.39
N LEU A 22 -8.35 -0.91 -2.41
CA LEU A 22 -7.85 -0.39 -1.13
C LEU A 22 -6.62 0.52 -1.31
N VAL A 23 -5.67 0.16 -2.17
CA VAL A 23 -4.49 0.99 -2.43
C VAL A 23 -4.87 2.34 -3.05
N ARG A 24 -5.83 2.36 -3.98
CA ARG A 24 -6.34 3.60 -4.59
C ARG A 24 -7.04 4.49 -3.59
N GLU A 25 -7.74 3.90 -2.61
CA GLU A 25 -8.36 4.64 -1.50
C GLU A 25 -7.33 5.17 -0.50
N LEU A 26 -6.28 4.39 -0.20
CA LEU A 26 -5.23 4.77 0.75
C LEU A 26 -4.30 5.87 0.22
N HIS A 27 -3.96 5.84 -1.07
CA HIS A 27 -3.00 6.77 -1.67
C HIS A 27 -3.29 8.26 -1.39
N PRO A 28 -4.49 8.81 -1.69
CA PRO A 28 -4.75 10.23 -1.45
C PRO A 28 -4.77 10.60 0.04
N LEU A 29 -5.00 9.63 0.94
CA LEU A 29 -4.98 9.87 2.39
C LEU A 29 -3.55 9.93 2.95
N LEU A 30 -2.57 9.39 2.22
CA LEU A 30 -1.19 9.20 2.69
C LEU A 30 -0.15 9.96 1.87
N VAL A 31 -0.51 10.51 0.70
CA VAL A 31 0.44 11.15 -0.23
C VAL A 31 1.24 12.30 0.37
N ASP A 32 0.65 13.05 1.32
CA ASP A 32 1.29 14.18 1.98
C ASP A 32 1.95 13.82 3.32
N LEU A 33 1.90 12.56 3.74
CA LEU A 33 2.44 12.11 5.01
C LEU A 33 3.97 11.94 4.92
N ARG A 34 4.71 12.83 5.60
CA ARG A 34 6.20 12.87 5.52
C ARG A 34 6.91 12.38 6.78
N GLU A 35 6.18 12.18 7.87
CA GLU A 35 6.76 11.87 9.18
C GLU A 35 6.93 10.37 9.42
N VAL A 36 6.29 9.52 8.61
CA VAL A 36 6.34 8.06 8.70
C VAL A 36 6.45 7.43 7.32
N GLU A 37 7.16 6.31 7.24
CA GLU A 37 7.10 5.42 6.09
C GLU A 37 5.88 4.50 6.21
N VAL A 38 5.20 4.24 5.10
CA VAL A 38 4.04 3.34 5.06
C VAL A 38 4.33 2.19 4.11
N ALA A 39 4.00 0.97 4.55
CA ALA A 39 4.04 -0.23 3.71
C ALA A 39 2.71 -0.98 3.75
N VAL A 40 2.33 -1.62 2.64
CA VAL A 40 1.20 -2.55 2.59
C VAL A 40 1.69 -3.99 2.36
N CYS A 41 1.09 -4.97 3.04
CA CYS A 41 1.45 -6.37 2.87
C CYS A 41 0.23 -7.17 2.42
N PRO A 42 -0.09 -7.16 1.10
CA PRO A 42 -1.19 -7.95 0.54
C PRO A 42 -0.87 -9.46 0.54
N PRO A 43 -1.89 -10.32 0.38
CA PRO A 43 -1.67 -11.73 0.07
C PRO A 43 -0.85 -11.91 -1.21
N PHE A 44 -0.11 -13.02 -1.31
CA PHE A 44 0.78 -13.30 -2.44
C PHE A 44 0.11 -13.13 -3.81
N THR A 45 -1.13 -13.60 -3.93
CA THR A 45 -1.93 -13.55 -5.17
C THR A 45 -2.27 -12.14 -5.64
N ALA A 46 -2.16 -11.12 -4.78
CA ALA A 46 -2.44 -9.73 -5.11
C ALA A 46 -1.18 -8.84 -5.20
N LEU A 47 0.01 -9.38 -4.87
CA LEU A 47 1.27 -8.61 -4.83
C LEU A 47 1.56 -7.86 -6.13
N SER A 48 1.46 -8.56 -7.27
CA SER A 48 1.78 -7.98 -8.57
C SER A 48 0.82 -6.85 -8.96
N ASP A 49 -0.46 -7.00 -8.64
CA ASP A 49 -1.48 -6.01 -8.98
C ASP A 49 -1.38 -4.76 -8.08
N VAL A 50 -1.11 -4.96 -6.79
CA VAL A 50 -0.86 -3.86 -5.85
C VAL A 50 0.40 -3.09 -6.24
N ALA A 51 1.50 -3.77 -6.55
CA ALA A 51 2.74 -3.13 -6.95
C ALA A 51 2.55 -2.27 -8.22
N ARG A 52 1.85 -2.80 -9.23
CA ARG A 52 1.51 -2.05 -10.44
C ARG A 52 0.66 -0.82 -10.13
N ALA A 53 -0.38 -0.97 -9.31
CA ALA A 53 -1.25 0.15 -8.94
C ALA A 53 -0.50 1.26 -8.20
N LEU A 54 0.40 0.91 -7.27
CA LEU A 54 1.25 1.88 -6.57
C LEU A 54 2.18 2.63 -7.53
N GLN A 55 2.74 1.94 -8.53
CA GLN A 55 3.59 2.55 -9.54
C GLN A 55 2.80 3.51 -10.46
N GLU A 56 1.61 3.11 -10.91
CA GLU A 56 0.71 3.96 -11.72
C GLU A 56 0.30 5.25 -10.98
N LEU A 57 0.12 5.16 -9.66
CA LEU A 57 -0.22 6.30 -8.81
C LEU A 57 0.99 7.20 -8.47
N GLY A 58 2.23 6.76 -8.77
CA GLY A 58 3.43 7.43 -8.27
C GLY A 58 3.47 7.48 -6.73
N SER A 59 2.95 6.45 -6.07
CA SER A 59 2.76 6.42 -4.61
C SER A 59 4.09 6.26 -3.87
N GLY A 60 4.20 6.93 -2.71
CA GLY A 60 5.29 6.72 -1.76
C GLY A 60 5.10 5.52 -0.82
N ILE A 61 3.95 4.84 -0.90
CA ILE A 61 3.66 3.62 -0.13
C ILE A 61 4.53 2.47 -0.68
N LYS A 62 5.18 1.74 0.23
CA LYS A 62 6.02 0.59 -0.08
C LYS A 62 5.26 -0.74 -0.10
#